data_AF-A0A120K5A3-F1
#
_entry.id   AF-A0A120K5A3-F1
#
_cell.length_a   1.000
_cell.length_b   1.000
_cell.length_c   1.000
_cell.angle_alpha   90.00
_cell.angle_beta   90.00
_cell.angle_gamma   90.00
#
_symmetry.space_group_name_H-M   'P 1'
#
loop_
_entity.id
_entity.type
_entity.pdbx_description
1 polymer ?
#
loop_
_entity_poly.entity_id
_entity_poly.type
_entity_poly.pdbx_seq_one_letter_code
_entity_poly.pdbx_strand_id
1 'polypeptide(L)'
;MPPASPDAITRKLLEMLHRRRPDLKPVLDEISRSKGGQRSLSQLFSEAYEVYLSSLRLEEAFDYLVRQLESIHADYDDADLWDET
;
A
#
# COMPACT_ATOMS: atom_id res chain seq x y z
N MET A 1 -25.58 -7.48 -2.56
CA MET A 1 -25.10 -6.11 -2.85
C MET A 1 -23.98 -6.21 -3.86
N PRO A 2 -23.84 -5.26 -4.80
CA PRO A 2 -22.62 -5.19 -5.61
C PRO A 2 -21.40 -4.91 -4.70
N PRO A 3 -20.19 -5.37 -5.07
CA PRO A 3 -18.98 -4.98 -4.36
C PRO A 3 -18.79 -3.45 -4.39
N ALA A 4 -18.14 -2.92 -3.36
CA ALA A 4 -17.82 -1.49 -3.31
C ALA A 4 -16.91 -1.11 -4.49
N SER A 5 -17.01 0.14 -4.96
CA SER A 5 -16.17 0.60 -6.08
C SER A 5 -14.67 0.63 -5.70
N PRO A 6 -13.76 0.55 -6.68
CA PRO A 6 -12.32 0.65 -6.44
C PRO A 6 -11.96 1.89 -5.63
N ASP A 7 -12.51 3.05 -6.00
CA ASP A 7 -12.25 4.32 -5.30
C ASP A 7 -12.70 4.30 -3.83
N ALA A 8 -13.83 3.65 -3.55
CA ALA A 8 -14.35 3.53 -2.18
C ALA A 8 -13.43 2.64 -1.33
N ILE A 9 -12.95 1.53 -1.90
CA ILE A 9 -12.00 0.64 -1.23
C ILE A 9 -10.66 1.35 -1.02
N THR A 10 -10.11 2.02 -2.02
CA THR A 10 -8.86 2.79 -1.91
C THR A 10 -8.93 3.83 -0.80
N ARG A 11 -10.00 4.64 -0.74
CA ARG A 11 -10.20 5.62 0.33
C ARG A 11 -10.25 4.95 1.69
N LYS A 12 -10.94 3.81 1.80
CA LYS A 12 -11.07 3.08 3.06
C LYS A 12 -9.76 2.46 3.52
N LEU A 13 -8.97 1.90 2.60
CA LEU A 13 -7.64 1.39 2.88
C LEU A 13 -6.70 2.50 3.36
N LEU A 14 -6.73 3.67 2.72
CA LEU A 14 -5.97 4.84 3.18
C LEU A 14 -6.38 5.31 4.59
N GLU A 15 -7.68 5.39 4.88
CA GLU A 15 -8.17 5.69 6.23
C GLU A 15 -7.66 4.68 7.27
N MET A 16 -7.71 3.39 6.94
CA MET A 16 -7.23 2.33 7.82
C MET A 16 -5.72 2.42 8.03
N LEU A 17 -4.95 2.71 6.98
CA LEU A 17 -3.51 2.84 7.04
C LEU A 17 -3.13 4.01 7.95
N HIS A 18 -3.72 5.18 7.75
CA HIS A 18 -3.49 6.35 8.60
C HIS A 18 -3.82 6.09 10.08
N ARG A 19 -4.84 5.28 10.37
CA ARG A 19 -5.28 5.01 11.74
C ARG A 19 -4.48 3.89 12.42
N ARG A 20 -4.18 2.81 11.68
CA ARG A 20 -3.63 1.57 12.25
C ARG A 20 -2.13 1.42 12.04
N ARG A 21 -1.59 2.02 10.97
CA ARG A 21 -0.17 1.96 10.58
C ARG A 21 0.37 3.34 10.18
N PRO A 22 0.33 4.32 11.10
CA PRO A 22 0.85 5.67 10.83
C PRO A 22 2.35 5.68 10.51
N ASP A 23 3.08 4.64 10.93
CA ASP A 23 4.48 4.36 10.61
C ASP A 23 4.75 4.19 9.11
N LEU A 24 3.76 3.72 8.32
CA LEU A 24 3.91 3.53 6.87
C LEU A 24 3.58 4.80 6.06
N LYS A 25 3.18 5.89 6.72
CA LYS A 25 2.87 7.15 6.04
C LYS A 25 4.10 7.74 5.32
N PRO A 26 5.30 7.82 5.93
CA PRO A 26 6.50 8.33 5.25
C PRO A 26 6.85 7.53 4.00
N VAL A 27 6.68 6.20 4.04
CA VAL A 27 6.92 5.29 2.91
C VAL A 27 5.98 5.64 1.74
N LEU A 28 4.69 5.85 2.00
CA LEU A 28 3.75 6.31 0.98
C LEU A 28 4.15 7.68 0.41
N ASP A 29 4.47 8.63 1.30
CA ASP A 29 4.85 9.98 0.90
C ASP A 29 6.10 9.92 0.00
N GLU A 30 7.07 9.09 0.33
CA GLU A 30 8.31 8.89 -0.43
C GLU A 30 8.05 8.27 -1.80
N ILE A 31 7.37 7.12 -1.86
CA ILE A 31 7.05 6.44 -3.12
C ILE A 31 6.26 7.40 -4.04
N SER A 32 5.34 8.19 -3.49
CA SER A 32 4.51 9.12 -4.27
C SER A 32 5.27 10.32 -4.87
N ARG A 33 6.53 10.59 -4.46
CA ARG A 33 7.34 11.70 -4.99
C ARG A 33 7.77 11.49 -6.43
N SER A 34 7.84 10.24 -6.89
CA SER A 34 8.28 9.93 -8.26
C SER A 34 7.10 9.46 -9.12
N LYS A 35 7.15 9.74 -10.43
CA LYS A 35 6.14 9.21 -11.39
C LYS A 35 6.13 7.68 -11.41
N GLY A 36 7.29 7.05 -11.22
CA GLY A 36 7.42 5.60 -11.11
C GLY A 36 6.70 5.07 -9.88
N GLY A 37 6.95 5.65 -8.72
CA GLY A 37 6.30 5.23 -7.48
C GLY A 37 4.81 5.53 -7.43
N GLN A 38 4.33 6.63 -8.04
CA GLN A 38 2.89 6.85 -8.22
C GLN A 38 2.22 5.73 -9.03
N ARG A 39 2.90 5.23 -10.07
CA ARG A 39 2.42 4.09 -10.86
C ARG A 39 2.42 2.80 -10.03
N SER A 40 3.49 2.55 -9.27
CA SER A 40 3.57 1.39 -8.37
C SER A 40 2.48 1.42 -7.30
N LEU A 41 2.21 2.58 -6.69
CA LEU A 41 1.10 2.73 -5.72
C LEU A 41 -0.25 2.47 -6.38
N SER A 42 -0.49 3.00 -7.58
CA SER A 42 -1.73 2.74 -8.31
C SER A 42 -1.92 1.25 -8.59
N GLN A 43 -0.85 0.55 -8.97
CA GLN A 43 -0.89 -0.90 -9.17
C GLN A 43 -1.17 -1.62 -7.85
N LEU A 44 -0.50 -1.24 -6.77
CA LEU A 44 -0.66 -1.83 -5.45
C LEU A 44 -2.11 -1.71 -4.92
N PHE A 45 -2.74 -0.55 -5.08
CA PHE A 45 -4.15 -0.38 -4.74
C PHE A 45 -5.10 -1.20 -5.63
N SER A 46 -4.72 -1.43 -6.89
CA SER A 46 -5.50 -2.27 -7.81
C SER A 46 -5.42 -3.75 -7.37
N GLU A 47 -4.24 -4.23 -7.01
CA GLU A 47 -4.02 -5.59 -6.48
C GLU A 47 -4.74 -5.78 -5.13
N ALA A 48 -4.67 -4.81 -4.23
CA ALA A 48 -5.43 -4.84 -2.97
C ALA A 48 -6.96 -4.88 -3.23
N TYR A 49 -7.44 -4.20 -4.27
CA TYR A 49 -8.84 -4.28 -4.67
C TYR A 49 -9.22 -5.67 -5.22
N GLU A 50 -8.34 -6.35 -5.96
CA GLU A 50 -8.56 -7.73 -6.40
C GLU A 50 -8.63 -8.71 -5.23
N VAL A 51 -7.79 -8.52 -4.20
CA VAL A 51 -7.87 -9.28 -2.94
C VAL A 51 -9.21 -9.04 -2.25
N TYR A 52 -9.68 -7.78 -2.22
CA TYR A 52 -11.02 -7.47 -1.72
C TYR A 52 -12.11 -8.15 -2.54
N LEU A 53 -12.04 -8.14 -3.88
CA LEU A 53 -13.06 -8.80 -4.71
C LEU A 53 -13.10 -10.32 -4.48
N SER A 54 -11.95 -10.93 -4.23
CA SER A 54 -11.84 -12.38 -4.03
C SER A 54 -12.35 -12.84 -2.66
N SER A 55 -12.17 -12.01 -1.63
CA SER A 55 -12.53 -12.34 -0.24
C SER A 55 -13.81 -11.67 0.25
N LEU A 56 -14.19 -10.55 -0.38
CA LEU A 56 -15.15 -9.55 0.11
C LEU A 56 -14.82 -9.02 1.51
N ARG A 57 -13.56 -9.13 1.94
CA ARG A 57 -13.07 -8.72 3.26
C ARG A 57 -12.07 -7.60 3.12
N LEU A 58 -12.43 -6.43 3.65
CA LEU A 58 -11.58 -5.24 3.65
C LEU A 58 -10.27 -5.45 4.40
N GLU A 59 -10.32 -6.22 5.49
CA GLU A 59 -9.18 -6.57 6.32
C GLU A 59 -8.13 -7.38 5.56
N GLU A 60 -8.52 -8.29 4.66
CA GLU A 60 -7.54 -9.05 3.86
C GLU A 60 -6.85 -8.16 2.82
N ALA A 61 -7.59 -7.25 2.19
CA ALA A 61 -7.03 -6.24 1.29
C ALA A 61 -6.08 -5.29 2.04
N PHE A 62 -6.42 -4.94 3.27
CA PHE A 62 -5.57 -4.12 4.13
C PHE A 62 -4.28 -4.84 4.54
N ASP A 63 -4.37 -6.09 4.97
CA ASP A 63 -3.19 -6.90 5.33
C ASP A 63 -2.26 -7.10 4.13
N TYR A 64 -2.84 -7.30 2.93
CA TYR A 64 -2.07 -7.34 1.68
C TYR A 64 -1.33 -6.03 1.43
N LEU A 65 -2.04 -4.89 1.48
CA LEU A 65 -1.46 -3.56 1.26
C LEU A 65 -0.31 -3.29 2.23
N VAL A 66 -0.50 -3.58 3.52
CA VAL A 66 0.51 -3.38 4.57
C VAL A 66 1.76 -4.21 4.28
N ARG A 67 1.62 -5.50 3.98
CA ARG A 67 2.77 -6.38 3.70
C ARG A 67 3.60 -5.90 2.53
N GLN A 68 2.95 -5.41 1.48
CA GLN A 68 3.66 -4.89 0.31
C GLN A 68 4.39 -3.59 0.63
N LEU A 69 3.78 -2.67 1.38
CA LEU A 69 4.44 -1.44 1.82
C LEU A 69 5.63 -1.73 2.73
N GLU A 70 5.52 -2.71 3.64
CA GLU A 70 6.62 -3.17 4.49
C GLU A 70 7.75 -3.80 3.67
N SER A 71 7.42 -4.60 2.65
CA SER A 71 8.42 -5.18 1.75
C SER A 71 9.17 -4.09 1.00
N ILE A 72 8.47 -3.10 0.45
CA ILE A 72 9.09 -1.97 -0.24
C ILE A 72 9.99 -1.21 0.73
N HIS A 73 9.53 -0.93 1.95
CA HIS A 73 10.33 -0.22 2.95
C HIS A 73 11.61 -0.97 3.34
N ALA A 74 11.54 -2.30 3.52
CA ALA A 74 12.70 -3.12 3.83
C ALA A 74 13.74 -3.09 2.71
N ASP A 75 13.31 -3.11 1.44
CA ASP A 75 14.22 -3.00 0.29
C ASP A 75 14.94 -1.63 0.25
N TYR A 76 14.29 -0.56 0.75
CA TYR A 76 14.91 0.77 0.88
C TYR A 76 15.91 0.85 2.04
N ASP A 77 15.54 0.33 3.22
CA ASP A 77 16.44 0.31 4.40
C ASP A 77 17.69 -0.55 4.16
N ASP A 78 17.55 -1.69 3.45
CA ASP A 78 18.69 -2.52 3.07
C ASP A 78 19.57 -1.85 2.01
N ALA A 79 19.01 -1.04 1.10
CA ALA A 79 19.80 -0.33 0.07
C ALA A 79 20.68 0.79 0.65
N ASP A 80 20.20 1.52 1.66
CA ASP A 80 20.97 2.58 2.33
C ASP A 80 22.16 2.03 3.15
N LEU A 81 22.17 0.73 3.47
CA LEU A 81 23.27 0.08 4.20
C LEU A 81 24.49 -0.29 3.34
N TRP A 82 24.39 -0.23 2.00
CA TRP A 82 25.49 -0.60 1.09
C TRP A 82 26.18 0.59 0.41
N ASP A 83 25.71 1.83 0.61
CA ASP A 83 26.32 3.04 0.04
C ASP A 83 27.40 3.67 0.95
N GLU A 84 27.76 3.01 2.07
CA GLU A 84 28.82 3.44 3.02
C GLU A 84 30.15 2.65 2.92
N THR A 85 30.50 2.06 1.77
CA THR A 85 31.84 1.42 1.55
C THR A 85 32.59 1.99 0.36
#